data_AF-A0A3P6SLH3-F1
#
_entry.id   AF-A0A3P6SLH3-F1
#
_cell.length_a   1.000
_cell.length_b   1.000
_cell.length_c   1.000
_cell.angle_alpha   90.00
_cell.angle_beta   90.00
_cell.angle_gamma   90.00
#
_symmetry.space_group_name_H-M   'P 1'
#
loop_
_entity.id
_entity.type
_entity.pdbx_description
1 polymer ?
#
loop_
_entity_poly.entity_id
_entity_poly.type
_entity_poly.pdbx_seq_one_letter_code
_entity_poly.pdbx_strand_id
1 'polypeptide(L)'
;MSLYEKLLSRVGTQKHLLKFWEELSEQQRNSLAEQIESIDFDAVKKAFFASEDAYIASPENLTPVPLDHHIVFRNLTAAERQRYWRKGLEAISRGEMAALVLAGGQASRLGSTAPKGTIPLGLNVAPCDSLLGMQATKIALLEKLAAKEFPQLKEKGKIQW
;
A
#
# COMPACT_ATOMS: atom_id res chain seq x y z
N MET A 1 -11.70 -40.38 0.87
CA MET A 1 -10.40 -39.74 0.61
C MET A 1 -9.89 -39.12 1.90
N SER A 2 -8.67 -39.47 2.28
CA SER A 2 -7.98 -38.85 3.42
C SER A 2 -7.72 -37.36 3.14
N LEU A 3 -7.52 -36.55 4.18
CA LEU A 3 -7.14 -35.14 4.01
C LEU A 3 -5.88 -35.01 3.15
N TYR A 4 -4.91 -35.89 3.36
CA TYR A 4 -3.65 -35.94 2.61
C TYR A 4 -3.87 -36.18 1.11
N GLU A 5 -4.75 -37.11 0.72
CA GLU A 5 -5.07 -37.37 -0.70
C GLU A 5 -5.70 -36.15 -1.39
N LYS A 6 -6.58 -35.42 -0.68
CA LYS A 6 -7.18 -34.19 -1.19
C LYS A 6 -6.11 -33.12 -1.43
N LEU A 7 -5.24 -32.91 -0.44
CA LEU A 7 -4.15 -31.94 -0.54
C LEU A 7 -3.16 -32.31 -1.65
N LEU A 8 -2.85 -33.60 -1.83
CA LEU A 8 -2.00 -34.08 -2.94
C LEU A 8 -2.57 -33.71 -4.30
N SER A 9 -3.89 -33.83 -4.48
CA SER A 9 -4.57 -33.38 -5.70
C SER A 9 -4.51 -31.86 -5.83
N ARG A 10 -4.70 -31.13 -4.73
CA ARG A 10 -4.74 -29.66 -4.70
C ARG A 10 -3.39 -29.02 -5.08
N VAL A 11 -2.29 -29.55 -4.54
CA VAL A 11 -0.94 -29.02 -4.82
C VAL A 11 -0.41 -29.41 -6.21
N GLY A 12 -1.02 -30.40 -6.87
CA GLY A 12 -0.68 -30.82 -8.23
C GLY A 12 0.79 -31.21 -8.39
N THR A 13 1.54 -30.42 -9.18
CA THR A 13 2.98 -30.64 -9.40
C THR A 13 3.85 -30.24 -8.19
N GLN A 14 3.31 -29.48 -7.23
CA GLN A 14 4.04 -28.98 -6.06
C GLN A 14 3.98 -29.92 -4.85
N LYS A 15 4.12 -31.24 -5.08
CA LYS A 15 4.02 -32.27 -4.03
C LYS A 15 5.07 -32.12 -2.92
N HIS A 16 6.17 -31.41 -3.19
CA HIS A 16 7.23 -31.14 -2.21
C HIS A 16 6.71 -30.40 -0.97
N LEU A 17 5.61 -29.64 -1.07
CA LEU A 17 4.96 -28.97 0.06
C LEU A 17 4.45 -29.93 1.12
N LEU A 18 4.17 -31.18 0.76
CA LEU A 18 3.67 -32.22 1.67
C LEU A 18 4.77 -33.23 2.09
N LYS A 19 6.04 -32.98 1.74
CA LYS A 19 7.16 -33.92 1.97
C LYS A 19 7.27 -34.37 3.43
N PHE A 20 7.04 -33.46 4.38
CA PHE A 20 7.20 -33.71 5.81
C PHE A 20 5.86 -33.95 6.54
N TRP A 21 4.78 -34.25 5.81
CA TRP A 21 3.43 -34.38 6.38
C TRP A 21 3.36 -35.33 7.58
N GLU A 22 4.08 -36.45 7.50
CA GLU A 22 4.08 -37.46 8.56
C GLU A 22 4.79 -37.00 9.85
N GLU A 23 5.68 -36.02 9.76
CA GLU A 23 6.42 -35.47 10.90
C GLU A 23 5.64 -34.35 11.63
N LEU A 24 4.56 -33.85 11.03
CA LEU A 24 3.76 -32.76 11.57
C LEU A 24 2.77 -33.24 12.63
N SER A 25 2.58 -32.43 13.68
CA SER A 25 1.47 -32.60 14.62
C SER A 25 0.13 -32.34 13.94
N GLU A 26 -0.97 -32.80 14.54
CA GLU A 26 -2.32 -32.57 14.02
C GLU A 26 -2.62 -31.06 13.82
N GLN A 27 -2.21 -30.22 14.76
CA GLN A 27 -2.38 -28.77 14.66
C GLN A 27 -1.58 -28.17 13.48
N GLN A 28 -0.35 -28.64 13.27
CA GLN A 28 0.49 -28.20 12.15
C GLN A 28 -0.08 -28.67 10.80
N ARG A 29 -0.59 -29.90 10.74
CA ARG A 29 -1.27 -30.45 9.55
C ARG A 29 -2.49 -29.61 9.18
N ASN A 30 -3.31 -29.25 10.16
CA ASN A 30 -4.48 -28.40 9.93
C ASN A 30 -4.10 -27.00 9.43
N SER A 31 -3.10 -26.36 10.06
CA SER A 31 -2.62 -25.04 9.62
C SER A 31 -2.04 -25.07 8.20
N LEU A 32 -1.26 -26.10 7.86
CA LEU A 32 -0.71 -26.28 6.51
C LEU A 32 -1.82 -26.52 5.48
N ALA A 33 -2.82 -27.33 5.83
CA ALA A 33 -3.97 -27.60 4.97
C ALA A 33 -4.74 -26.32 4.66
N GLU A 34 -5.07 -25.51 5.68
CA GLU A 34 -5.74 -24.22 5.50
C GLU A 34 -4.95 -23.27 4.59
N GLN A 35 -3.63 -23.20 4.78
CA GLN A 35 -2.77 -22.38 3.91
C GLN A 35 -2.79 -22.88 2.46
N ILE A 36 -2.64 -24.19 2.22
CA ILE A 36 -2.68 -24.77 0.88
C ILE A 36 -4.02 -24.49 0.20
N GLU A 37 -5.14 -24.64 0.92
CA GLU A 37 -6.46 -24.38 0.35
C GLU A 37 -6.68 -22.91 -0.02
N SER A 38 -6.10 -21.98 0.75
CA SER A 38 -6.19 -20.54 0.48
C SER A 38 -5.41 -20.06 -0.75
N ILE A 39 -4.48 -20.87 -1.26
CA ILE A 39 -3.60 -20.50 -2.37
C ILE A 39 -4.21 -20.91 -3.71
N ASP A 40 -4.31 -19.94 -4.63
CA ASP A 40 -4.56 -20.23 -6.05
C ASP A 40 -3.24 -20.63 -6.74
N PHE A 41 -2.97 -21.94 -6.78
CA PHE A 41 -1.75 -22.49 -7.37
C PHE A 41 -1.62 -22.21 -8.87
N ASP A 42 -2.74 -22.13 -9.61
CA ASP A 42 -2.70 -21.83 -11.04
C ASP A 42 -2.32 -20.38 -11.28
N ALA A 43 -2.86 -19.44 -10.48
CA ALA A 43 -2.46 -18.04 -10.52
C ALA A 43 -0.99 -17.85 -10.14
N VAL A 44 -0.51 -18.51 -9.09
CA VAL A 44 0.91 -18.46 -8.67
C VAL A 44 1.82 -18.99 -9.78
N LYS A 45 1.49 -20.13 -10.37
CA LYS A 45 2.27 -20.74 -11.46
C LYS A 45 2.31 -19.82 -12.68
N LYS A 46 1.16 -19.23 -13.05
CA LYS A 46 1.08 -18.26 -14.15
C LYS A 46 1.93 -17.02 -13.88
N ALA A 47 1.87 -16.47 -12.68
CA ALA A 47 2.67 -15.30 -12.30
C ALA A 47 4.18 -15.60 -12.30
N PHE A 48 4.57 -16.80 -11.83
CA PHE A 48 5.96 -17.23 -11.86
C PHE A 48 6.52 -17.30 -13.28
N PHE A 49 5.86 -18.02 -14.19
CA PHE A 49 6.33 -18.11 -15.58
C PHE A 49 6.30 -16.77 -16.31
N ALA A 50 5.26 -15.95 -16.07
CA ALA A 50 5.21 -14.60 -16.64
C ALA A 50 6.36 -13.70 -16.15
N SER A 51 6.94 -13.98 -14.97
CA SER A 51 8.08 -13.23 -14.46
C SER A 51 9.42 -13.63 -15.09
N GLU A 52 9.52 -14.84 -15.66
CA GLU A 52 10.72 -15.29 -16.38
C GLU A 52 10.87 -14.54 -17.71
N ASP A 53 9.75 -14.25 -18.38
CA ASP A 53 9.70 -13.52 -19.65
C ASP A 53 9.46 -12.01 -19.48
N ALA A 54 9.70 -11.48 -18.28
CA ALA A 54 9.39 -10.08 -17.97
C ALA A 54 10.12 -9.12 -18.92
N TYR A 55 9.36 -8.19 -19.51
CA TYR A 55 9.91 -7.15 -20.38
C TYR A 55 11.03 -6.39 -19.68
N ILE A 56 12.24 -6.49 -20.22
CA ILE A 56 13.38 -5.71 -19.77
C ILE A 56 13.34 -4.38 -20.53
N ALA A 57 13.05 -3.30 -19.82
CA ALA A 57 13.16 -1.96 -20.39
C ALA A 57 14.61 -1.72 -20.83
N SER A 58 14.79 -1.30 -22.08
CA SER A 58 16.08 -0.88 -22.61
C SER A 58 16.10 0.64 -22.80
N PRO A 59 17.26 1.31 -22.68
CA PRO A 59 17.36 2.75 -22.86
C PRO A 59 16.81 3.25 -24.20
N GLU A 60 16.88 2.43 -25.26
CA GLU A 60 16.42 2.76 -26.60
C GLU A 60 14.89 2.92 -26.70
N ASN A 61 14.15 2.30 -25.77
CA ASN A 61 12.69 2.33 -25.73
C ASN A 61 12.14 3.26 -24.63
N LEU A 62 13.00 4.06 -24.00
CA LEU A 62 12.61 5.04 -22.98
C LEU A 62 12.58 6.44 -23.58
N THR A 63 11.41 7.08 -23.52
CA THR A 63 11.26 8.50 -23.87
C THR A 63 10.85 9.32 -22.65
N PRO A 64 11.26 10.59 -22.55
CA PRO A 64 10.76 11.48 -21.50
C PRO A 64 9.23 11.60 -21.53
N VAL A 65 8.64 11.86 -20.36
CA VAL A 65 7.22 12.22 -20.28
C VAL A 65 6.99 13.52 -21.07
N PRO A 66 6.01 13.57 -21.99
CA PRO A 66 5.69 14.78 -22.74
C PRO A 66 5.48 16.01 -21.84
N LEU A 67 5.89 17.19 -22.33
CA LEU A 67 5.87 18.44 -21.56
C LEU A 67 4.45 18.90 -21.18
N ASP A 68 3.45 18.54 -21.97
CA ASP A 68 2.03 18.82 -21.73
C ASP A 68 1.38 17.85 -20.73
N HIS A 69 2.07 16.77 -20.35
CA HIS A 69 1.58 15.77 -19.39
C HIS A 69 2.22 15.91 -18.00
N HIS A 70 3.06 16.92 -17.77
CA HIS A 70 3.64 17.16 -16.44
C HIS A 70 3.83 18.64 -16.13
N ILE A 71 4.03 18.94 -14.85
CA ILE A 71 4.31 20.29 -14.36
C ILE A 71 5.55 20.24 -13.48
N VAL A 72 6.47 21.19 -13.69
CA VAL A 72 7.61 21.40 -12.80
C VAL A 72 7.24 22.46 -11.75
N PHE A 73 7.03 22.03 -10.50
CA PHE A 73 6.53 22.91 -9.43
C PHE A 73 7.36 24.20 -9.24
N ARG A 74 8.69 24.12 -9.42
CA ARG A 74 9.60 25.28 -9.31
C ARG A 74 9.38 26.33 -10.39
N ASN A 75 8.83 25.95 -11.54
CA ASN A 75 8.59 26.84 -12.67
C ASN A 75 7.22 27.53 -12.60
N LEU A 76 6.35 27.11 -11.67
CA LEU A 76 5.03 27.74 -11.49
C LEU A 76 5.17 29.17 -10.97
N THR A 77 4.31 30.06 -11.44
CA THR A 77 4.12 31.38 -10.87
C THR A 77 3.46 31.29 -9.48
N ALA A 78 3.52 32.38 -8.71
CA ALA A 78 2.81 32.46 -7.43
C ALA A 78 1.29 32.29 -7.60
N ALA A 79 0.72 32.87 -8.67
CA ALA A 79 -0.70 32.79 -8.97
C ALA A 79 -1.14 31.34 -9.29
N GLU A 80 -0.35 30.60 -10.06
CA GLU A 80 -0.65 29.19 -10.36
C GLU A 80 -0.55 28.32 -9.11
N ARG A 81 0.48 28.50 -8.28
CA ARG A 81 0.60 27.79 -7.00
C ARG A 81 -0.62 28.05 -6.11
N GLN A 82 -1.04 29.30 -5.98
CA GLN A 82 -2.21 29.68 -5.18
C GLN A 82 -3.50 29.08 -5.76
N ARG A 83 -3.65 29.08 -7.09
CA ARG A 83 -4.78 28.46 -7.79
C ARG A 83 -4.88 26.97 -7.48
N TYR A 84 -3.79 26.21 -7.60
CA TYR A 84 -3.78 24.77 -7.31
C TYR A 84 -4.02 24.48 -5.82
N TRP A 85 -3.40 25.27 -4.94
CA TRP A 85 -3.61 25.16 -3.50
C TRP A 85 -5.08 25.34 -3.12
N ARG A 86 -5.71 26.41 -3.61
CA ARG A 86 -7.12 26.69 -3.37
C ARG A 86 -8.04 25.61 -3.94
N LYS A 87 -7.75 25.10 -5.14
CA LYS A 87 -8.51 24.00 -5.76
C LYS A 87 -8.46 22.72 -4.91
N GLY A 88 -7.29 22.38 -4.36
CA GLY A 88 -7.15 21.22 -3.47
C GLY A 88 -7.93 21.39 -2.17
N LEU A 89 -7.86 22.56 -1.53
CA LEU A 89 -8.63 22.86 -0.32
C LEU A 89 -10.14 22.83 -0.58
N GLU A 90 -10.58 23.27 -1.75
CA GLU A 90 -11.99 23.21 -2.16
C GLU A 90 -12.48 21.76 -2.30
N ALA A 91 -11.70 20.88 -2.93
CA ALA A 91 -12.04 19.46 -3.03
C ALA A 91 -12.12 18.80 -1.64
N ILE A 92 -11.19 19.15 -0.74
CA ILE A 92 -11.21 18.67 0.65
C ILE A 92 -12.46 19.16 1.36
N SER A 93 -12.81 20.45 1.24
CA SER A 93 -13.97 21.03 1.93
C SER A 93 -15.30 20.42 1.47
N ARG A 94 -15.35 19.91 0.23
CA ARG A 94 -16.48 19.16 -0.34
C ARG A 94 -16.47 17.66 -0.01
N GLY A 95 -15.45 17.14 0.66
CA GLY A 95 -15.31 15.72 0.97
C GLY A 95 -14.99 14.83 -0.24
N GLU A 96 -14.39 15.40 -1.28
CA GLU A 96 -14.08 14.71 -2.55
C GLU A 96 -12.71 14.00 -2.54
N MET A 97 -12.06 13.90 -1.37
CA MET A 97 -10.68 13.44 -1.25
C MET A 97 -10.54 12.24 -0.31
N ALA A 98 -9.69 11.30 -0.69
CA ALA A 98 -9.27 10.17 0.13
C ALA A 98 -7.74 10.00 0.09
N ALA A 99 -7.17 9.44 1.15
CA ALA A 99 -5.77 9.04 1.21
C ALA A 99 -5.66 7.53 1.38
N LEU A 100 -4.95 6.87 0.46
CA LEU A 100 -4.67 5.43 0.53
C LEU A 100 -3.19 5.24 0.91
N VAL A 101 -2.95 4.69 2.10
CA VAL A 101 -1.60 4.51 2.63
C VAL A 101 -1.13 3.08 2.37
N LEU A 102 -0.07 2.93 1.56
CA LEU A 102 0.59 1.65 1.33
C LEU A 102 1.55 1.32 2.50
N ALA A 103 1.05 0.59 3.50
CA ALA A 103 1.78 0.29 4.74
C ALA A 103 2.17 -1.19 4.93
N GLY A 104 2.11 -2.02 3.89
CA GLY A 104 2.31 -3.47 3.99
C GLY A 104 3.77 -3.96 4.12
N GLY A 105 4.76 -3.06 3.99
CA GLY A 105 6.16 -3.45 4.05
C GLY A 105 6.62 -3.84 5.46
N GLN A 106 7.31 -4.97 5.59
CA GLN A 106 7.98 -5.37 6.83
C GLN A 106 9.21 -4.49 7.09
N ALA A 107 9.38 -4.03 8.33
CA ALA A 107 10.49 -3.16 8.73
C ALA A 107 11.79 -3.92 9.06
N SER A 108 12.00 -5.11 8.46
CA SER A 108 13.12 -6.00 8.79
C SER A 108 14.49 -5.34 8.55
N ARG A 109 14.63 -4.51 7.52
CA ARG A 109 15.86 -3.72 7.27
C ARG A 109 16.14 -2.66 8.34
N LEU A 110 15.13 -2.26 9.12
CA LEU A 110 15.25 -1.33 10.24
C LEU A 110 15.45 -2.07 11.57
N GLY A 111 15.62 -3.39 11.56
CA GLY A 111 15.76 -4.19 12.77
C GLY A 111 14.49 -4.24 13.63
N SER A 112 13.32 -3.96 13.04
CA SER A 112 12.05 -3.92 13.76
C SER A 112 11.07 -4.96 13.20
N THR A 113 10.33 -5.59 14.10
CA THR A 113 9.18 -6.45 13.79
C THR A 113 7.87 -5.66 13.72
N ALA A 114 7.87 -4.40 14.15
CA ALA A 114 6.71 -3.52 14.05
C ALA A 114 6.51 -3.01 12.61
N PRO A 115 5.28 -2.62 12.22
CA PRO A 115 5.05 -1.94 10.95
C PRO A 115 5.92 -0.69 10.84
N LYS A 116 6.53 -0.47 9.67
CA LYS A 116 7.48 0.64 9.47
C LYS A 116 6.91 2.01 9.88
N GLY A 117 5.62 2.22 9.66
CA GLY A 117 4.93 3.47 9.94
C GLY A 117 4.78 3.82 11.43
N THR A 118 4.93 2.85 12.34
CA THR A 118 4.74 3.03 13.78
C THR A 118 6.05 3.21 14.54
N ILE A 119 7.20 3.11 13.86
CA ILE A 119 8.52 3.21 14.49
C ILE A 119 8.75 4.66 14.97
N PRO A 120 9.13 4.88 16.24
CA PRO A 120 9.47 6.20 16.74
C PRO A 120 10.66 6.82 16.00
N LEU A 121 10.56 8.09 15.61
CA LEU A 121 11.63 8.78 14.89
C LEU A 121 12.65 9.47 15.82
N GLY A 122 12.33 9.60 17.11
CA GLY A 122 13.16 10.30 18.08
C GLY A 122 13.10 11.82 17.96
N LEU A 123 12.06 12.35 17.31
CA LEU A 123 11.82 13.79 17.17
C LEU A 123 11.09 14.37 18.37
N ASN A 124 10.54 13.52 19.26
CA ASN A 124 9.78 13.92 20.45
C ASN A 124 8.61 14.87 20.14
N VAL A 125 7.95 14.66 19.00
CA VAL A 125 6.81 15.48 18.57
C VAL A 125 5.48 14.89 19.04
N ALA A 126 4.63 15.73 19.65
CA ALA A 126 3.26 15.39 19.99
C ALA A 126 2.32 15.53 18.77
N PRO A 127 1.22 14.75 18.67
CA PRO A 127 0.77 13.74 19.63
C PRO A 127 1.43 12.37 19.45
N CYS A 128 2.14 12.13 18.34
CA CYS A 128 2.78 10.84 18.06
C CYS A 128 4.04 11.04 17.22
N ASP A 129 5.17 10.55 17.74
CA ASP A 129 6.48 10.62 17.10
C ASP A 129 6.69 9.46 16.11
N SER A 130 5.76 9.26 15.18
CA SER A 130 5.85 8.20 14.15
C SER A 130 5.46 8.73 12.77
N LEU A 131 5.85 8.04 11.70
CA LEU A 131 5.50 8.43 10.33
C LEU A 131 3.97 8.47 10.12
N LEU A 132 3.23 7.48 10.63
CA LEU A 132 1.76 7.47 10.56
C LEU A 132 1.14 8.60 11.39
N GLY A 133 1.69 8.88 12.58
CA GLY A 133 1.27 10.01 13.41
C GLY A 133 1.45 11.36 12.70
N MET A 134 2.59 11.56 12.05
CA MET A 134 2.87 12.75 11.25
C MET A 134 1.94 12.87 10.03
N GLN A 135 1.67 11.76 9.34
CA GLN A 135 0.73 11.73 8.19
C GLN A 135 -0.69 12.09 8.63
N ALA A 136 -1.20 11.48 9.70
CA ALA A 136 -2.51 11.79 10.27
C ALA A 136 -2.61 13.26 10.70
N THR A 137 -1.55 13.80 11.31
CA THR A 137 -1.49 15.21 11.71
C THR A 137 -1.56 16.14 10.50
N LYS A 138 -0.88 15.81 9.40
CA LYS A 138 -0.95 16.58 8.14
C LYS A 138 -2.36 16.55 7.53
N ILE A 139 -3.02 15.39 7.53
CA ILE A 139 -4.40 15.24 7.06
C ILE A 139 -5.33 16.13 7.89
N ALA A 140 -5.27 16.04 9.22
CA ALA A 140 -6.09 16.85 10.13
C ALA A 140 -5.82 18.36 9.97
N LEU A 141 -4.57 18.75 9.68
CA LEU A 141 -4.23 20.14 9.39
C LEU A 141 -4.86 20.61 8.08
N LEU A 142 -4.81 19.80 7.02
CA LEU A 142 -5.42 20.14 5.72
C LEU A 142 -6.93 20.29 5.83
N GLU A 143 -7.62 19.42 6.57
CA GLU A 143 -9.06 19.56 6.84
C GLU A 143 -9.39 20.87 7.56
N LYS A 144 -8.58 21.24 8.57
CA LYS A 144 -8.73 22.52 9.29
C LYS A 144 -8.51 23.73 8.37
N LEU A 145 -7.50 23.67 7.51
CA LEU A 145 -7.20 24.73 6.55
C LEU A 145 -8.32 24.88 5.50
N ALA A 146 -8.85 23.76 5.00
CA ALA A 146 -9.97 23.75 4.07
C ALA A 146 -11.24 24.34 4.68
N ALA A 147 -11.57 23.96 5.92
CA ALA A 147 -12.71 24.52 6.64
C ALA A 147 -12.57 26.03 6.91
N LYS A 148 -11.34 26.52 7.14
CA LYS A 148 -11.07 27.95 7.31
C LYS A 148 -11.23 28.74 6.00
N GLU A 149 -10.78 28.18 4.88
CA GLU A 149 -10.86 28.84 3.56
C GLU A 149 -12.29 28.80 2.98
N PHE A 150 -13.07 27.77 3.30
CA PHE A 150 -14.43 27.56 2.79
C PHE A 150 -15.47 27.38 3.92
N PRO A 151 -15.73 28.40 4.76
CA PRO A 151 -16.62 28.30 5.92
C PRO A 151 -18.12 28.13 5.58
N GLN A 152 -18.53 28.44 4.34
CA GLN A 152 -19.91 28.42 3.88
C GLN A 152 -20.51 27.01 3.69
N LEU A 153 -19.70 25.95 3.75
CA LEU A 153 -20.17 24.58 3.62
C LEU A 153 -20.73 24.08 4.96
N LYS A 154 -21.98 23.60 4.95
CA LYS A 154 -22.71 23.20 6.17
C LYS A 154 -22.06 22.01 6.90
N GLU A 155 -21.37 21.14 6.17
CA GLU A 155 -20.64 20.00 6.72
C GLU A 155 -19.13 20.21 6.54
N LYS A 156 -18.36 19.81 7.55
CA LYS A 156 -16.90 19.83 7.46
C LYS A 156 -16.46 18.69 6.55
N GLY A 157 -15.96 19.03 5.37
CA GLY A 157 -15.31 18.08 4.49
C GLY A 157 -14.20 17.33 5.22
N LYS A 158 -14.19 16.01 5.04
CA LYS A 158 -13.20 15.09 5.61
C LYS A 158 -12.46 14.39 4.50
N ILE A 159 -11.16 14.18 4.71
CA ILE A 159 -10.37 13.27 3.89
C ILE A 159 -10.66 11.87 4.42
N GLN A 160 -11.06 10.94 3.56
CA GLN A 160 -11.27 9.54 3.95
C GLN A 160 -9.94 8.79 3.93
N TRP A 161 -9.62 8.01 4.96
CA TRP A 161 -8.38 7.22 5.05
C TRP A 161 -8.52 6.07 6.06
#